data_AF-A0A087BH95-F1
#
_entry.id   AF-A0A087BH95-F1
#
_cell.length_a   1.000
_cell.length_b   1.000
_cell.length_c   1.000
_cell.angle_alpha   90.00
_cell.angle_beta   90.00
_cell.angle_gamma   90.00
#
_symmetry.space_group_name_H-M   'P 1'
#
loop_
_entity.id
_entity.type
_entity.pdbx_description
1 polymer ?
#
loop_
_entity_poly.entity_id
_entity_poly.type
_entity_poly.pdbx_seq_one_letter_code
_entity_poly.pdbx_strand_id
1 'polypeptide(L)' 'MKQTMKDLIINWAHAGYTIDEIAPLIPQIPRDEIAAIITNQQA' A
#
# COMPACT_ATOMS: atom_id res chain seq x y z
N MET A 1 -15.74 -1.74 -0.61
CA MET A 1 -14.71 -2.72 -0.18
C MET A 1 -13.32 -2.45 -0.74
N LYS A 2 -13.14 -2.07 -2.03
CA LYS A 2 -11.78 -1.80 -2.57
C LYS A 2 -11.10 -0.54 -2.00
N GLN A 3 -11.88 0.44 -1.57
CA GLN A 3 -11.36 1.72 -1.05
C GLN A 3 -10.62 1.54 0.28
N THR A 4 -11.14 0.69 1.17
CA THR A 4 -10.54 0.42 2.49
C THR A 4 -9.13 -0.17 2.40
N MET A 5 -8.85 -1.01 1.40
CA MET A 5 -7.53 -1.64 1.27
C MET A 5 -6.47 -0.65 0.77
N LYS A 6 -6.86 0.27 -0.13
CA LYS A 6 -5.98 1.36 -0.56
C LYS A 6 -5.69 2.31 0.59
N ASP A 7 -6.71 2.68 1.35
CA ASP A 7 -6.55 3.55 2.53
C ASP A 7 -5.62 2.92 3.58
N LEU A 8 -5.69 1.59 3.78
CA LEU A 8 -4.76 0.87 4.66
C LEU A 8 -3.31 0.91 4.16
N ILE A 9 -3.08 0.66 2.86
CA ILE A 9 -1.75 0.78 2.24
C ILE A 9 -1.17 2.18 2.44
N ILE A 10 -2.00 3.21 2.23
CA ILE A 10 -1.62 4.60 2.40
C ILE A 10 -1.26 4.91 3.85
N ASN A 11 -2.07 4.47 4.81
CA ASN A 11 -1.81 4.69 6.23
C ASN A 11 -0.51 4.02 6.69
N TRP A 12 -0.21 2.80 6.20
CA TRP A 12 1.06 2.13 6.49
C TRP A 12 2.25 2.88 5.88
N ALA A 13 2.13 3.32 4.62
CA ALA A 13 3.18 4.13 3.99
C ALA A 13 3.43 5.44 4.75
N HIS A 14 2.38 6.11 5.24
CA HIS A 14 2.50 7.30 6.09
C HIS A 14 3.11 7.01 7.46
N ALA A 15 2.90 5.81 8.00
CA ALA A 15 3.54 5.35 9.23
C ALA A 15 5.01 4.94 9.03
N GLY A 16 5.54 5.01 7.80
CA GLY A 16 6.93 4.71 7.48
C GLY A 16 7.20 3.25 7.12
N TYR A 17 6.16 2.44 6.90
CA TYR A 17 6.32 1.06 6.45
C TYR A 17 6.78 1.01 5.00
N THR A 18 7.68 0.09 4.72
CA THR A 18 8.19 -0.17 3.37
C THR A 18 7.26 -1.11 2.60
N ILE A 19 7.41 -1.14 1.26
CA ILE A 19 6.65 -2.05 0.40
C ILE A 19 6.86 -3.52 0.80
N ASP A 20 8.08 -3.89 1.19
CA ASP A 20 8.43 -5.24 1.65
C ASP A 20 7.70 -5.65 2.94
N GLU A 21 7.38 -4.69 3.79
CA GLU A 21 6.62 -4.93 5.03
C GLU A 21 5.10 -4.96 4.77
N ILE A 22 4.60 -4.18 3.82
CA ILE A 22 3.16 -4.11 3.49
C ILE A 22 2.72 -5.30 2.62
N ALA A 23 3.54 -5.72 1.65
CA ALA A 23 3.21 -6.80 0.72
C ALA A 23 2.74 -8.13 1.38
N PRO A 24 3.40 -8.65 2.44
CA PRO A 24 2.93 -9.86 3.11
C PRO A 24 1.65 -9.67 3.93
N LEU A 25 1.30 -8.44 4.34
CA LEU A 25 0.07 -8.15 5.07
C LEU A 25 -1.16 -8.16 4.15
N ILE A 26 -0.95 -7.93 2.85
CA ILE A 26 -2.01 -7.90 1.84
C ILE A 26 -1.63 -8.78 0.64
N PRO A 27 -1.63 -10.12 0.80
CA PRO A 27 -1.23 -11.04 -0.27
C PRO A 27 -2.16 -10.99 -1.51
N GLN A 28 -3.34 -10.38 -1.35
CA GLN A 28 -4.35 -10.18 -2.38
C GLN A 28 -4.07 -9.00 -3.33
N ILE A 29 -3.11 -8.11 -2.99
CA ILE A 29 -2.72 -6.99 -3.86
C ILE A 29 -1.26 -7.20 -4.30
N PRO A 30 -0.96 -7.19 -5.61
CA PRO A 30 0.40 -7.32 -6.12
C PRO A 30 1.32 -6.21 -5.62
N ARG A 31 2.60 -6.53 -5.40
CA ARG A 31 3.61 -5.57 -4.97
C ARG A 31 3.67 -4.32 -5.84
N ASP A 32 3.54 -4.48 -7.16
CA ASP A 32 3.55 -3.37 -8.12
C ASP A 32 2.34 -2.44 -7.95
N GLU A 33 1.18 -2.98 -7.58
CA GLU A 33 -0.01 -2.18 -7.30
C GLU A 33 0.16 -1.41 -5.98
N ILE A 34 0.77 -2.01 -4.96
CA ILE A 34 1.14 -1.32 -3.71
C ILE A 34 2.09 -0.16 -4.00
N ALA A 35 3.14 -0.40 -4.79
CA ALA A 35 4.08 0.64 -5.20
C ALA A 35 3.38 1.78 -5.94
N ALA A 36 2.51 1.45 -6.91
CA ALA A 36 1.74 2.45 -7.65
C ALA A 36 0.80 3.27 -6.74
N ILE A 37 0.18 2.65 -5.72
CA ILE A 37 -0.66 3.37 -4.75
C ILE A 37 0.16 4.38 -3.95
N ILE A 38 1.32 3.97 -3.44
CA ILE A 38 2.20 4.83 -2.63
C ILE A 38 2.75 5.98 -3.47
N THR A 39 3.24 5.69 -4.68
CA THR A 39 3.80 6.71 -5.58
C THR A 39 2.76 7.72 -6.05
N ASN A 40 1.53 7.31 -6.36
CA ASN A 40 0.46 8.23 -6.77
C ASN A 40 -0.06 9.11 -5.62
N GLN A 41 0.23 8.78 -4.36
CA GLN A 41 -0.16 9.58 -3.20
C GLN A 41 0.85 10.68 -2.85
N GLN A 42 2.10 10.55 -3.28
CA GLN A 42 3.18 11.49 -3.01
C GLN A 42 3.40 12.52 -4.15
N ALA A 43 2.57 12.48 -5.20
CA ALA A 43 2.59 13.38 -6.35
C ALA A 43 1.62 14.56 -6.19
#